data_AF-A0A2E5ESA6-F1
#
_entry.id   AF-A0A2E5ESA6-F1
#
_cell.length_a   1.000
_cell.length_b   1.000
_cell.length_c   1.000
_cell.angle_alpha   90.00
_cell.angle_beta   90.00
_cell.angle_gamma   90.00
#
_symmetry.space_group_name_H-M   'P 1'
#
loop_
_entity.id
_entity.type
_entity.pdbx_description
1 polymer ?
#
loop_
_entity_poly.entity_id
_entity_poly.type
_entity_poly.pdbx_seq_one_letter_code
_entity_poly.pdbx_strand_id
1 'polypeptide(L)'
;MNLGCTYELAASYAGIHVSTLFGWLAKGREGMEGFSEFFDDVKKAEAQCAMGALGIVIQAARGTPGNNDGDWKAAAWLLERRHQYDKKERPSIEINIEADSIPAVELMDKLMADQDLVSLIRGPVIDLDE
;
A
#
# COMPACT_ATOMS: atom_id res chain seq x y z
N MET A 1 2.55 32.20 -1.67
CA MET A 1 1.52 31.14 -1.62
C MET A 1 2.16 29.89 -2.20
N ASN A 2 2.28 28.81 -1.43
CA ASN A 2 2.95 27.58 -1.90
C ASN A 2 1.94 26.73 -2.67
N LEU A 3 2.24 26.44 -3.94
CA LEU A 3 1.30 25.80 -4.88
C LEU A 3 1.26 24.27 -4.76
N GLY A 4 2.20 23.65 -4.02
CA GLY A 4 2.24 22.20 -3.84
C GLY A 4 2.69 21.42 -5.07
N CYS A 5 3.52 22.02 -5.92
CA CYS A 5 4.01 21.41 -7.15
C CYS A 5 4.82 20.13 -6.87
N THR A 6 4.86 19.22 -7.85
CA THR A 6 5.76 18.06 -7.82
C THR A 6 7.22 18.50 -7.83
N TYR A 7 8.11 17.65 -7.32
CA TYR A 7 9.56 17.92 -7.33
C TYR A 7 10.13 18.13 -8.74
N GLU A 8 9.58 17.44 -9.74
CA GLU A 8 9.98 17.59 -11.15
C GLU A 8 9.66 18.98 -11.68
N LEU A 9 8.44 19.47 -11.41
CA LEU A 9 8.01 20.79 -11.82
C LEU A 9 8.78 21.89 -11.07
N ALA A 10 9.01 21.70 -9.76
CA ALA A 10 9.81 22.61 -8.95
C ALA A 10 11.27 22.68 -9.44
N ALA A 11 11.88 21.53 -9.75
CA ALA A 11 13.23 21.46 -10.29
C ALA A 11 13.32 22.14 -11.67
N SER A 12 12.36 21.86 -12.55
CA SER A 12 12.27 22.48 -13.88
C SER A 12 12.11 23.99 -13.79
N TYR A 13 11.26 24.48 -12.88
CA TYR A 13 11.06 25.90 -12.63
C TYR A 13 12.32 26.59 -12.09
N ALA A 14 13.07 25.92 -11.23
CA ALA A 14 14.35 26.41 -10.70
C ALA A 14 15.52 26.26 -11.69
N GLY A 15 15.31 25.67 -12.87
CA GLY A 15 16.35 25.46 -13.87
C GLY A 15 17.38 24.39 -13.49
N ILE A 16 17.03 23.47 -12.59
CA ILE A 16 17.89 22.36 -12.17
C ILE A 16 17.30 21.02 -12.61
N HIS A 17 18.18 20.05 -12.86
CA HIS A 17 17.71 18.68 -13.08
C HIS A 17 17.13 18.09 -11.78
N VAL A 18 16.08 17.29 -11.88
CA VAL A 18 15.39 16.71 -10.71
C VAL A 18 16.33 15.84 -9.85
N SER A 19 17.31 15.17 -10.46
CA SER A 19 18.30 14.37 -9.72
C SER A 19 19.18 15.25 -8.82
N THR A 20 19.46 16.49 -9.23
CA THR A 20 20.23 17.44 -8.42
C THR A 20 19.44 17.82 -7.16
N LEU A 21 18.15 18.09 -7.32
CA LEU A 21 17.25 18.36 -6.20
C LEU A 21 17.20 17.18 -5.21
N PHE A 22 17.01 15.96 -5.72
CA PHE A 22 17.03 14.77 -4.85
C PHE A 22 18.37 14.56 -4.16
N GLY A 23 19.48 14.85 -4.84
CA GLY A 23 20.82 14.80 -4.24
C GLY A 23 20.98 15.78 -3.07
N TRP A 24 20.45 16.99 -3.19
CA TRP A 24 20.45 17.97 -2.08
C TRP A 24 19.55 17.52 -0.93
N LEU A 25 18.35 17.00 -1.22
CA LEU A 25 17.45 16.49 -0.19
C LEU A 25 18.02 15.29 0.56
N ALA A 26 18.76 14.41 -0.12
CA ALA A 26 19.44 13.27 0.51
C ALA A 26 20.53 13.75 1.48
N LYS A 27 21.41 14.66 1.02
CA LYS A 27 22.44 15.28 1.87
C LYS A 27 21.86 16.01 3.08
N GLY A 28 20.75 16.73 2.88
CA GLY A 28 20.07 17.43 3.97
C GLY A 28 19.47 16.48 4.99
N ARG A 29 18.87 15.35 4.54
CA ARG A 29 18.38 14.30 5.44
C ARG A 29 19.50 13.66 6.27
N GLU A 30 20.70 13.55 5.71
CA GLU A 30 21.90 13.06 6.41
C GLU A 30 22.51 14.09 7.37
N GLY A 31 21.95 15.31 7.45
CA GLY A 31 22.43 16.37 8.34
C GLY A 31 23.68 17.08 7.84
N MET A 32 23.97 17.03 6.53
CA MET A 32 25.10 17.75 5.95
C MET A 32 24.88 19.27 6.07
N GLU A 33 25.88 19.96 6.60
CA GLU A 33 25.87 21.41 6.80
C GLU A 33 25.58 22.15 5.47
N GLY A 34 24.70 23.15 5.53
CA GLY A 34 24.19 23.87 4.36
C GLY A 34 23.03 23.19 3.61
N PHE A 35 22.86 21.87 3.70
CA PHE A 35 21.72 21.15 3.09
C PHE A 35 20.61 20.82 4.08
N SER A 36 20.91 20.72 5.38
CA SER A 36 19.91 20.44 6.42
C SER A 36 18.82 21.50 6.48
N GLU A 37 19.20 22.79 6.48
CA GLU A 37 18.24 23.90 6.51
C GLU A 37 17.35 23.90 5.25
N PHE A 38 17.95 23.70 4.08
CA PHE A 38 17.20 23.55 2.83
C PHE A 38 16.19 22.39 2.89
N PHE A 39 16.59 21.24 3.45
CA PHE A 39 15.70 20.09 3.61
C PHE A 39 14.53 20.41 4.55
N ASP A 40 14.80 21.04 5.69
CA ASP A 40 13.77 21.43 6.65
C ASP A 40 12.79 22.45 6.04
N ASP A 41 13.30 23.42 5.28
CA ASP A 41 12.47 24.40 4.58
C ASP A 41 11.57 23.75 3.53
N VAL A 42 12.10 22.80 2.76
CA VAL A 42 11.29 22.02 1.81
C VAL A 42 10.20 21.24 2.54
N LYS A 43 10.53 20.56 3.63
CA LYS A 43 9.55 19.79 4.43
C LYS A 43 8.48 20.69 5.03
N LYS A 44 8.87 21.86 5.52
CA LYS A 44 7.95 22.87 6.04
C LYS A 44 7.02 23.40 4.94
N ALA A 45 7.54 23.66 3.74
CA ALA A 45 6.73 24.10 2.60
C ALA A 45 5.71 23.03 2.17
N GLU A 46 6.10 21.75 2.15
CA GLU A 46 5.20 20.63 1.88
C GLU A 46 4.09 20.54 2.93
N ALA A 47 4.44 20.62 4.21
CA ALA A 47 3.49 20.59 5.31
C ALA A 47 2.49 21.76 5.23
N GLN A 48 2.97 22.97 4.93
CA GLN A 48 2.11 24.14 4.75
C GLN A 48 1.12 23.96 3.59
N CYS A 49 1.57 23.42 2.46
CA CYS A 49 0.69 23.14 1.34
C CYS A 49 -0.36 22.08 1.70
N ALA A 50 0.05 21.00 2.37
CA ALA A 50 -0.86 19.95 2.81
C ALA A 50 -1.91 20.49 3.79
N MET A 51 -1.53 21.36 4.73
CA MET A 51 -2.46 22.03 5.63
C MET A 51 -3.45 22.93 4.89
N GLY A 52 -3.00 23.67 3.87
CA GLY A 52 -3.87 24.50 3.04
C GLY A 52 -4.90 23.66 2.28
N ALA A 53 -4.46 22.59 1.63
CA ALA A 53 -5.35 21.66 0.93
C ALA A 53 -6.35 20.99 1.89
N LEU A 54 -5.89 20.58 3.08
CA LEU A 54 -6.76 20.02 4.10
C LEU A 54 -7.81 21.04 4.58
N GLY A 55 -7.44 22.31 4.71
CA GLY A 55 -8.36 23.40 5.04
C GLY A 55 -9.49 23.54 4.00
N ILE A 56 -9.17 23.42 2.71
CA ILE A 56 -10.16 23.43 1.63
C ILE A 56 -11.11 22.25 1.76
N VAL A 57 -10.60 21.04 1.99
CA VAL A 57 -11.43 19.84 2.18
C VAL A 57 -12.34 19.97 3.40
N ILE A 58 -11.83 20.48 4.51
CA ILE A 58 -12.63 20.72 5.73
C ILE A 58 -13.72 21.76 5.47
N GLN A 59 -13.40 22.84 4.76
CA GLN A 59 -14.37 23.86 4.41
C GLN A 59 -15.46 23.31 3.48
N ALA A 60 -15.08 22.51 2.48
CA ALA A 60 -16.03 21.84 1.60
C ALA A 60 -16.94 20.88 2.37
N ALA A 61 -16.39 20.13 3.33
CA ALA A 61 -17.16 19.23 4.19
C ALA A 61 -18.17 19.97 5.09
N ARG A 62 -17.79 21.13 5.62
CA ARG A 62 -18.66 21.95 6.49
C ARG A 62 -19.71 22.74 5.71
N GLY A 63 -19.41 23.13 4.48
CA GLY A 63 -20.20 24.10 3.74
C GLY A 63 -20.10 25.51 4.33
N THR A 64 -20.90 26.40 3.76
CA THR A 64 -20.99 27.81 4.11
C THR A 64 -22.44 28.10 4.46
N PRO A 65 -22.73 28.55 5.70
CA PRO A 65 -24.10 28.85 6.12
C PRO A 65 -24.79 29.80 5.14
N GLY A 66 -25.95 29.40 4.63
CA GLY A 66 -26.74 30.20 3.69
C GLY A 66 -26.25 30.17 2.23
N ASN A 67 -25.24 29.36 1.88
CA ASN A 67 -24.77 29.19 0.51
C ASN A 67 -24.76 27.72 0.07
N ASN A 68 -24.21 26.82 0.88
CA ASN A 68 -24.26 25.37 0.63
C ASN A 68 -24.25 24.55 1.92
N ASP A 69 -24.87 23.37 1.87
CA ASP A 69 -25.05 22.49 3.03
C ASP A 69 -23.82 21.61 3.35
N GLY A 70 -22.70 21.84 2.65
CA GLY A 70 -21.47 21.03 2.76
C GLY A 70 -21.54 19.72 1.97
N ASP A 71 -20.38 19.21 1.56
CA ASP A 71 -20.26 17.94 0.85
C ASP A 71 -19.96 16.80 1.82
N TRP A 72 -20.95 15.93 2.04
CA TRP A 72 -20.81 14.76 2.90
C TRP A 72 -19.70 13.80 2.42
N LYS A 73 -19.37 13.79 1.11
CA LYS A 73 -18.27 12.97 0.58
C LYS A 73 -16.91 13.47 1.06
N ALA A 74 -16.73 14.79 1.19
CA ALA A 74 -15.52 15.37 1.76
C ALA A 74 -15.38 15.01 3.25
N ALA A 75 -16.50 15.00 3.99
CA ALA A 75 -16.53 14.55 5.39
C ALA A 75 -16.20 13.05 5.51
N ALA A 76 -16.80 12.21 4.66
CA ALA A 76 -16.53 10.77 4.62
C ALA A 76 -15.06 10.46 4.30
N TRP A 77 -14.49 11.15 3.30
CA TRP A 77 -13.08 11.01 2.92
C TRP A 77 -12.11 11.32 4.08
N LEU A 78 -12.42 12.32 4.91
CA LEU A 78 -11.65 12.64 6.11
C LEU A 78 -11.75 11.55 7.17
N LEU A 79 -12.95 11.01 7.40
CA LEU A 79 -13.19 9.95 8.38
C LEU A 79 -12.48 8.65 8.00
N GLU A 80 -12.54 8.25 6.73
CA GLU A 80 -11.84 7.08 6.20
C GLU A 80 -10.33 7.15 6.48
N ARG A 81 -9.70 8.29 6.22
CA ARG A 81 -8.24 8.45 6.33
C ARG A 81 -7.75 8.68 7.75
N ARG A 82 -8.47 9.44 8.58
CA ARG A 82 -8.01 9.79 9.94
C ARG A 82 -8.41 8.76 10.98
N HIS A 83 -9.56 8.13 10.79
CA HIS A 83 -10.15 7.25 11.79
C HIS A 83 -10.30 5.82 11.30
N GLN A 84 -9.75 5.50 10.12
CA GLN A 84 -9.86 4.18 9.49
C GLN A 84 -11.31 3.72 9.41
N TYR A 85 -12.22 4.69 9.18
CA TYR A 85 -13.64 4.41 9.07
C TYR A 85 -13.89 3.73 7.73
N ASP A 86 -13.62 2.43 7.66
CA ASP A 86 -13.69 1.66 6.43
C ASP A 86 -15.11 1.10 6.29
N LYS A 87 -15.83 1.55 5.25
CA LYS A 87 -17.12 0.96 4.84
C LYS A 87 -16.91 -0.25 3.92
N LYS A 88 -15.70 -0.80 3.83
CA LYS A 88 -15.46 -2.04 3.10
C LYS A 88 -16.15 -3.18 3.83
N GLU A 89 -17.35 -3.51 3.37
CA GLU A 89 -17.77 -4.89 3.30
C GLU A 89 -16.57 -5.68 2.77
N ARG A 90 -16.01 -6.56 3.60
CA ARG A 90 -14.92 -7.43 3.18
C ARG A 90 -15.43 -8.16 1.94
N PRO A 91 -14.82 -8.00 0.75
CA PRO A 91 -15.29 -8.73 -0.41
C PRO A 91 -15.23 -10.22 -0.06
N SER A 92 -16.34 -10.94 -0.23
CA SER A 92 -16.35 -12.38 -0.13
C SER A 92 -15.40 -12.90 -1.21
N ILE A 93 -14.25 -13.41 -0.79
CA ILE A 93 -13.34 -14.10 -1.70
C ILE A 93 -13.91 -15.51 -1.84
N GLU A 94 -14.63 -15.76 -2.95
CA GLU A 94 -14.98 -17.11 -3.35
C GLU A 94 -13.73 -17.78 -3.93
N ILE A 95 -13.12 -18.68 -3.15
CA ILE A 95 -12.01 -19.51 -3.62
C ILE A 95 -12.63 -20.77 -4.23
N ASN A 96 -12.73 -20.81 -5.56
CA ASN A 96 -13.01 -22.06 -6.27
C ASN A 96 -11.73 -22.89 -6.29
N ILE A 97 -11.65 -23.88 -5.38
CA ILE A 97 -10.64 -24.92 -5.45
C ILE A 97 -11.16 -25.96 -6.45
N GLU A 98 -10.69 -25.91 -7.68
CA GLU A 98 -10.79 -27.04 -8.60
C GLU A 98 -9.85 -28.13 -8.06
N ALA A 99 -10.37 -28.97 -7.17
CA ALA A 99 -9.71 -30.22 -6.84
C ALA A 99 -9.84 -31.12 -8.06
N ASP A 100 -8.72 -31.41 -8.74
CA ASP A 100 -8.68 -32.47 -9.74
C ASP A 100 -9.17 -33.76 -9.09
N SER A 101 -10.41 -34.14 -9.40
CA SER A 101 -10.97 -35.43 -9.03
C SER A 101 -10.33 -36.49 -9.92
N ILE A 102 -9.09 -36.86 -9.61
CA ILE A 102 -8.49 -38.04 -10.23
C ILE A 102 -9.14 -39.31 -9.64
N PRO A 103 -9.57 -40.26 -10.48
CA PRO A 103 -10.04 -41.55 -10.01
C PRO A 103 -8.99 -42.21 -9.12
N ALA A 104 -9.44 -42.91 -8.07
CA ALA A 104 -8.54 -43.57 -7.13
C ALA A 104 -7.52 -44.50 -7.82
N VAL A 105 -7.89 -45.10 -8.94
CA VAL A 105 -6.98 -45.94 -9.75
C VAL A 105 -5.82 -45.13 -10.33
N GLU A 106 -6.11 -43.97 -10.94
CA GLU A 106 -5.07 -43.12 -11.53
C GLU A 106 -4.17 -42.49 -10.44
N LEU A 107 -4.76 -42.19 -9.28
CA LEU A 107 -4.00 -41.77 -8.10
C LEU A 107 -3.03 -42.88 -7.64
N MET A 108 -3.50 -44.13 -7.57
CA MET A 108 -2.66 -45.25 -7.17
C MET A 108 -1.57 -45.54 -8.20
N ASP A 109 -1.84 -45.42 -9.50
CA ASP A 109 -0.80 -45.59 -10.53
C ASP A 109 0.30 -44.53 -10.39
N LYS A 110 -0.07 -43.26 -10.14
CA LYS A 110 0.89 -42.18 -9.89
C LYS A 110 1.68 -42.40 -8.60
N LEU A 111 1.02 -42.85 -7.53
CA LEU A 111 1.67 -43.16 -6.25
C LEU A 111 2.60 -44.36 -6.34
N MET A 112 2.25 -45.39 -7.12
CA MET A 112 3.07 -46.59 -7.29
C MET A 112 4.26 -46.35 -8.24
N ALA A 113 4.17 -45.38 -9.15
CA ALA A 113 5.27 -44.97 -10.01
C ALA A 113 6.37 -44.19 -9.25
N ASP A 114 6.01 -43.54 -8.14
CA ASP A 114 6.94 -42.77 -7.30
C ASP A 114 7.47 -43.62 -6.14
N GLN A 115 8.65 -44.22 -6.34
CA GLN A 115 9.27 -45.14 -5.37
C GLN A 115 9.54 -44.48 -4.00
N ASP A 116 9.72 -43.16 -3.96
CA ASP A 116 10.00 -42.43 -2.72
C ASP A 116 8.74 -42.36 -1.84
N LEU A 117 7.57 -42.16 -2.42
CA LEU A 117 6.29 -42.12 -1.67
C LEU A 117 5.82 -43.51 -1.22
N VAL A 118 6.06 -44.56 -2.03
CA VAL A 118 5.71 -45.95 -1.67
C VAL A 118 6.41 -46.39 -0.38
N SER A 119 7.64 -45.91 -0.15
CA SER A 119 8.40 -46.22 1.05
C SER A 119 7.80 -45.60 2.33
N LEU A 120 7.09 -44.48 2.21
CA LEU A 120 6.50 -43.74 3.33
C LEU A 120 5.15 -44.29 3.79
N ILE A 121 4.44 -45.02 2.93
CA ILE A 121 3.07 -45.51 3.17
C ILE A 121 3.08 -47.00 3.56
N ARG A 122 4.15 -47.74 3.27
CA ARG A 122 4.27 -49.14 3.71
C ARG A 122 4.38 -49.18 5.24
N GLY A 123 3.31 -49.65 5.88
CA GLY A 123 3.31 -50.02 7.29
C GLY A 123 4.35 -51.11 7.58
N PRO A 124 4.76 -51.28 8.84
CA PRO A 124 5.76 -52.27 9.22
C PRO A 124 5.29 -53.68 8.82
N VAL A 125 6.19 -54.45 8.21
CA VAL A 125 5.95 -55.87 7.91
C VAL A 125 5.98 -56.62 9.24
N ILE A 126 4.83 -57.08 9.70
CA ILE A 126 4.72 -57.96 10.87
C ILE A 126 4.92 -59.38 10.34
N ASP A 127 6.04 -60.00 10.71
CA ASP A 127 6.30 -61.41 10.44
C ASP A 127 5.45 -62.24 11.42
N LEU A 128 4.62 -63.15 10.92
CA LEU A 128 3.70 -63.97 11.72
C LEU A 128 4.22 -65.40 11.94
N ASP A 129 5.49 -65.64 11.66
CA ASP A 129 6.16 -66.93 11.91
C ASP A 129 6.93 -66.90 13.25
N GLU A 130 6.19 -66.84 14.37
CA GLU A 130 6.53 -67.48 15.67
C GLU A 130 5.28 -67.62 16.57
#